data_AF-A0A7C5RW09-F1
#
_entry.id   AF-A0A7C5RW09-F1
#
_cell.length_a   1.000
_cell.length_b   1.000
_cell.length_c   1.000
_cell.angle_alpha   90.00
_cell.angle_beta   90.00
_cell.angle_gamma   90.00
#
_symmetry.space_group_name_H-M   'P 1'
#
loop_
_entity.id
_entity.type
_entity.pdbx_description
1 polymer ?
#
loop_
_entity_poly.entity_id
_entity_poly.type
_entity_poly.pdbx_seq_one_letter_code
_entity_poly.pdbx_strand_id
1 'polypeptide(L)'
;MARKSEKKAEDKKKGKLEHTSWEEMKKRGRLPKLKTREADDKRIVIGITMGDPTGIGPEVIIKSLIDKSIRNRVIPIVFGDKGVLSKVAEDLGIRVRIRELASVENIRQIEVDDKEIYVKSISNLKMTRLRYGRPDRNCGRAMVNYVKEAVDAWKQGIVEGIVTAPINKEIINEAGYRYGGHTEMLAELTGAKEFTMMFVSKHFKVSLVTIHLPLKDVSMRITPQRIYKVGLLSWKTLREFFGIKNPRIGVCGINPHAGEGGMFGDEEKDMIYPAIVSMRAIGIDAEGPLSPDTAFWRAYNKEFDVIVAMYHDQGLIPVKLLDFDNAVNITVGVPIVRTSPAHGTAYNIVGKGIADPSSMKSAINLAVDMILVKKQIDSERQKEQDRDMKKVEDEIKRYRISEEEVREFIYT
;
A
#
# COMPACT_ATOMS: atom_id res chain seq x y z
N MET A 1 32.50 -56.70 -38.57
CA MET A 1 31.90 -56.20 -39.82
C MET A 1 30.59 -55.51 -39.50
N ALA A 2 30.44 -54.24 -39.91
CA ALA A 2 29.21 -53.44 -40.06
C ALA A 2 28.35 -53.19 -38.80
N ARG A 3 27.71 -52.04 -38.55
CA ARG A 3 27.62 -50.68 -39.12
C ARG A 3 26.89 -49.85 -38.03
N LYS A 4 27.42 -48.71 -37.59
CA LYS A 4 26.85 -47.36 -37.82
C LYS A 4 25.31 -47.28 -37.91
N SER A 5 24.69 -46.63 -36.90
CA SER A 5 23.43 -45.84 -36.87
C SER A 5 22.73 -46.16 -35.53
N GLU A 6 22.53 -45.31 -34.54
CA GLU A 6 22.07 -43.92 -34.54
C GLU A 6 22.53 -43.23 -33.24
N LYS A 7 23.47 -42.28 -33.39
CA LYS A 7 23.60 -41.13 -32.50
C LYS A 7 22.82 -40.00 -33.17
N LYS A 8 21.65 -39.63 -32.63
CA LYS A 8 21.01 -38.30 -32.72
C LYS A 8 19.55 -38.37 -32.26
N ALA A 9 19.31 -38.25 -30.95
CA ALA A 9 18.07 -37.68 -30.41
C ALA A 9 18.09 -37.66 -28.88
N GLU A 10 19.08 -37.03 -28.24
CA GLU A 10 18.96 -36.79 -26.77
C GLU A 10 19.74 -35.56 -26.27
N ASP A 11 19.95 -34.58 -27.15
CA ASP A 11 20.44 -33.25 -26.78
C ASP A 11 19.40 -32.21 -27.21
N LYS A 12 18.45 -31.89 -26.33
CA LYS A 12 17.82 -30.56 -26.24
C LYS A 12 16.91 -30.45 -25.01
N LYS A 13 17.17 -29.40 -24.24
CA LYS A 13 16.38 -28.81 -23.14
C LYS A 13 16.40 -29.53 -21.79
N LYS A 14 17.59 -29.60 -21.17
CA LYS A 14 17.70 -29.33 -19.72
C LYS A 14 18.08 -27.85 -19.56
N GLY A 15 17.08 -27.01 -19.35
CA GLY A 15 17.32 -25.63 -18.94
C GLY A 15 18.03 -25.66 -17.58
N LYS A 16 19.26 -25.15 -17.54
CA LYS A 16 19.96 -24.89 -16.28
C LYS A 16 19.11 -23.90 -15.49
N LEU A 17 18.50 -24.38 -14.41
CA LEU A 17 18.07 -23.51 -13.31
C LEU A 17 19.36 -22.99 -12.68
N GLU A 18 19.73 -21.75 -13.02
CA GLU A 18 20.76 -21.03 -12.29
C GLU A 18 20.22 -20.78 -10.88
N HIS A 19 20.68 -21.57 -9.92
CA HIS A 19 20.48 -21.29 -8.50
C HIS A 19 21.25 -20.02 -8.15
N THR A 20 20.57 -18.87 -8.22
CA THR A 20 20.97 -17.63 -7.51
C THR A 20 21.38 -18.01 -6.09
N SER A 21 22.58 -17.61 -5.66
CA SER A 21 23.12 -18.04 -4.37
C SER A 21 22.25 -17.49 -3.23
N TRP A 22 22.11 -18.26 -2.15
CA TRP A 22 21.39 -17.83 -0.93
C TRP A 22 21.90 -16.48 -0.37
N GLU A 23 23.12 -16.06 -0.70
CA GLU A 23 23.70 -14.78 -0.30
C GLU A 23 23.18 -13.60 -1.13
N GLU A 24 22.84 -13.81 -2.40
CA GLU A 24 22.16 -12.80 -3.22
C GLU A 24 20.72 -12.54 -2.77
N MET A 25 20.08 -13.55 -2.17
CA MET A 25 18.73 -13.47 -1.59
C MET A 25 18.68 -12.60 -0.31
N LYS A 26 19.79 -12.46 0.42
CA LYS A 26 19.87 -11.71 1.70
C LYS A 26 20.09 -10.20 1.57
N LYS A 27 20.20 -9.64 0.36
CA LYS A 27 20.30 -8.18 0.21
C LYS A 27 18.97 -7.53 0.62
N ARG A 28 18.92 -7.02 1.87
CA ARG A 28 17.80 -6.22 2.43
C ARG A 28 17.25 -5.30 1.34
N GLY A 29 16.01 -5.57 0.97
CA GLY A 29 15.41 -5.00 -0.22
C GLY A 29 14.98 -3.56 0.00
N ARG A 30 15.30 -2.66 -0.92
CA ARG A 30 14.51 -1.44 -1.06
C ARG A 30 13.24 -1.79 -1.83
N LEU A 31 12.12 -1.18 -1.48
CA LEU A 31 10.89 -1.27 -2.25
C LEU A 31 11.14 -1.00 -3.75
N PRO A 32 10.28 -1.52 -4.65
CA PRO A 32 10.44 -1.29 -6.08
C PRO A 32 10.45 0.21 -6.33
N LYS A 33 11.53 0.72 -6.95
CA LYS A 33 11.57 2.12 -7.38
C LYS A 33 10.53 2.30 -8.50
N LEU A 34 9.53 3.14 -8.27
CA LEU A 34 8.61 3.52 -9.35
C LEU A 34 9.31 4.52 -10.26
N LYS A 35 9.25 4.29 -11.58
CA LYS A 35 9.80 5.22 -12.58
C LYS A 35 8.86 6.43 -12.65
N THR A 36 9.34 7.58 -12.20
CA THR A 36 8.63 8.86 -12.29
C THR A 36 9.47 9.83 -13.14
N ARG A 37 8.83 10.68 -13.94
CA ARG A 37 9.48 11.89 -14.45
C ARG A 37 9.67 12.86 -13.28
N GLU A 38 10.82 13.53 -13.20
CA GLU A 38 11.03 14.61 -12.23
C GLU A 38 9.88 15.62 -12.37
N ALA A 39 9.04 15.69 -11.36
CA ALA A 39 8.06 16.76 -11.24
C ALA A 39 8.80 18.02 -10.78
N ASP A 40 8.41 19.18 -11.30
CA ASP A 40 8.91 20.49 -10.85
C ASP A 40 8.92 20.56 -9.32
N ASP A 41 10.12 20.44 -8.77
CA ASP A 41 10.64 20.86 -7.47
C ASP A 41 9.63 21.20 -6.36
N LYS A 42 8.74 20.27 -5.99
CA LYS A 42 7.95 20.38 -4.75
C LYS A 42 7.86 19.04 -4.02
N ARG A 43 8.45 19.02 -2.83
CA ARG A 43 8.29 17.96 -1.82
C ARG A 43 6.81 17.63 -1.62
N ILE A 44 6.50 16.34 -1.48
CA ILE A 44 5.13 15.86 -1.27
C ILE A 44 4.70 16.13 0.17
N VAL A 45 3.54 16.75 0.38
CA VAL A 45 3.01 16.94 1.73
C VAL A 45 2.34 15.65 2.18
N ILE A 46 2.88 15.02 3.24
CA ILE A 46 2.40 13.73 3.75
C ILE A 46 1.90 13.91 5.18
N GLY A 47 0.68 13.43 5.43
CA GLY A 47 0.18 13.27 6.80
C GLY A 47 0.71 11.99 7.41
N ILE A 48 1.24 12.04 8.64
CA ILE A 48 1.70 10.86 9.36
C ILE A 48 0.90 10.76 10.66
N THR A 49 0.09 9.70 10.82
CA THR A 49 -0.61 9.50 12.09
C THR A 49 0.32 8.84 13.10
N MET A 50 0.36 9.37 14.32
CA MET A 50 1.31 8.91 15.35
C MET A 50 1.05 7.47 15.82
N GLY A 51 -0.15 6.94 15.57
CA GLY A 51 -0.56 5.63 16.05
C GLY A 51 -0.74 5.64 17.57
N ASP A 52 -0.47 4.50 18.21
CA ASP A 52 -0.52 4.37 19.67
C ASP A 52 0.55 5.23 20.36
N PRO A 53 0.17 6.21 21.20
CA PRO A 53 1.08 7.03 22.00
C PRO A 53 2.04 6.23 22.91
N THR A 54 1.66 5.02 23.28
CA THR A 54 2.40 4.15 24.20
C THR A 54 3.16 3.02 23.49
N GLY A 55 3.07 2.94 22.16
CA GLY A 55 3.80 1.99 21.33
C GLY A 55 5.06 2.59 20.69
N ILE A 56 5.65 1.87 19.73
CA ILE A 56 6.86 2.33 19.02
C ILE A 56 6.60 3.40 17.95
N GLY A 57 5.34 3.72 17.66
CA GLY A 57 4.95 4.69 16.61
C GLY A 57 5.71 6.02 16.70
N PRO A 58 5.68 6.71 17.85
CA PRO A 58 6.47 7.92 18.09
C PRO A 58 7.96 7.77 17.77
N GLU A 59 8.59 6.69 18.24
CA GLU A 59 10.02 6.42 18.07
C GLU A 59 10.39 6.26 16.58
N VAL A 60 9.65 5.41 15.85
CA VAL A 60 9.95 5.16 14.43
C VAL A 60 9.64 6.37 13.56
N ILE A 61 8.66 7.20 13.92
CA ILE A 61 8.37 8.48 13.25
C ILE A 61 9.55 9.43 13.42
N ILE A 62 10.00 9.67 14.66
CA ILE A 62 11.11 10.58 14.94
C ILE A 62 12.35 10.12 14.18
N LYS A 63 12.73 8.85 14.32
CA LYS A 63 13.90 8.27 13.62
C LYS A 63 13.79 8.32 12.09
N SER A 64 12.58 8.23 11.54
CA SER A 64 12.36 8.35 10.09
C SER A 64 12.48 9.80 9.62
N LEU A 65 11.90 10.74 10.38
CA LEU A 65 11.84 12.14 10.00
C LEU A 65 13.16 12.88 10.22
N ILE A 66 14.07 12.42 11.07
CA ILE A 66 15.43 12.99 11.15
C ILE A 66 16.36 12.52 10.02
N ASP A 67 15.95 11.51 9.25
CA ASP A 67 16.73 11.01 8.12
C ASP A 67 16.60 11.93 6.90
N LYS A 68 17.74 12.47 6.43
CA LYS A 68 17.79 13.37 5.27
C LYS A 68 17.20 12.75 4.00
N SER A 69 17.33 11.43 3.81
CA SER A 69 16.79 10.74 2.64
C SER A 69 15.26 10.77 2.59
N ILE A 70 14.60 10.90 3.74
CA ILE A 70 13.15 11.08 3.83
C ILE A 70 12.79 12.56 3.73
N ARG A 71 13.43 13.43 4.51
CA ARG A 71 13.13 14.87 4.53
C ARG A 71 13.24 15.54 3.17
N ASN A 72 14.20 15.14 2.36
CA ASN A 72 14.38 15.72 1.02
C ASN A 72 13.22 15.37 0.07
N ARG A 73 12.37 14.40 0.41
CA ARG A 73 11.26 13.94 -0.43
C ARG A 73 9.90 14.47 0.03
N VAL A 74 9.75 14.83 1.31
CA VAL A 74 8.45 15.14 1.91
C VAL A 74 8.44 16.41 2.76
N ILE A 75 7.26 17.02 2.86
CA ILE A 75 6.89 17.96 3.92
C ILE A 75 5.98 17.17 4.88
N PRO A 76 6.51 16.63 5.99
CA PRO A 76 5.74 15.76 6.88
C PRO A 76 4.91 16.58 7.88
N ILE A 77 3.65 16.20 8.07
CA ILE A 77 2.80 16.68 9.16
C ILE A 77 2.46 15.50 10.05
N VAL A 78 2.92 15.49 11.30
CA VAL A 78 2.52 14.45 12.25
C VAL A 78 1.19 14.83 12.90
N PHE A 79 0.16 14.01 12.70
CA PHE A 79 -1.10 14.08 13.44
C PHE A 79 -0.95 13.23 14.70
N GLY A 80 -0.79 13.88 15.84
CA GLY A 80 -0.34 13.20 17.06
C GLY A 80 -0.46 14.06 18.31
N ASP A 81 0.48 13.86 19.24
CA ASP A 81 0.58 14.60 20.49
C ASP A 81 2.01 15.13 20.64
N LYS A 82 2.15 16.45 20.76
CA LYS A 82 3.46 17.09 20.91
C LYS A 82 4.18 16.59 22.15
N GLY A 83 3.47 16.42 23.27
CA GLY A 83 4.06 15.99 24.54
C GLY A 83 4.67 14.61 24.43
N VAL A 84 3.96 13.68 23.77
CA VAL A 84 4.45 12.32 23.53
C VAL A 84 5.72 12.33 22.68
N LEU A 85 5.70 13.02 21.54
CA LEU A 85 6.88 13.10 20.65
C LEU A 85 8.08 13.76 21.35
N SER A 86 7.84 14.82 22.12
CA SER A 86 8.90 15.53 22.85
C SER A 86 9.53 14.62 23.90
N LYS A 87 8.69 13.92 24.68
CA LYS A 87 9.16 12.95 25.67
C LYS A 87 9.97 11.82 25.02
N VAL A 88 9.50 11.27 23.91
CA VAL A 88 10.20 10.18 23.23
C VAL A 88 11.54 10.67 22.64
N ALA A 89 11.60 11.88 22.07
CA ALA A 89 12.85 12.46 21.61
C ALA A 89 13.86 12.63 22.76
N GLU A 90 13.39 13.11 23.92
CA GLU A 90 14.19 13.29 25.14
C GLU A 90 14.68 11.94 25.70
N ASP A 91 13.78 10.98 25.91
CA ASP A 91 14.09 9.64 26.43
C ASP A 91 15.13 8.92 25.53
N LEU A 92 15.17 9.23 24.23
CA LEU A 92 16.11 8.67 23.25
C LEU A 92 17.38 9.51 23.04
N GLY A 93 17.49 10.69 23.67
CA GLY A 93 18.61 11.61 23.45
C GLY A 93 18.70 12.18 22.03
N ILE A 94 17.59 12.18 21.27
CA ILE A 94 17.54 12.68 19.89
C ILE A 94 17.35 14.19 19.93
N ARG A 95 18.34 14.94 19.43
CA ARG A 95 18.29 16.41 19.35
C ARG A 95 17.42 16.87 18.17
N VAL A 96 16.11 16.94 18.39
CA VAL A 96 15.13 17.47 17.44
C VAL A 96 14.08 18.30 18.18
N ARG A 97 13.66 19.43 17.61
CA ARG A 97 12.59 20.26 18.18
C ARG A 97 11.25 19.81 17.62
N ILE A 98 10.31 19.48 18.51
CA ILE A 98 8.94 19.20 18.11
C ILE A 98 8.18 20.53 18.04
N ARG A 99 7.89 20.98 16.82
CA ARG A 99 7.19 22.24 16.56
C ARG A 99 5.72 21.98 16.32
N GLU A 100 4.90 22.56 17.18
CA GLU A 100 3.45 22.48 17.05
C GLU A 100 2.92 23.48 16.01
N LEU A 101 2.04 23.00 15.15
CA LEU A 101 1.37 23.78 14.12
C LEU A 101 0.01 24.25 14.63
N ALA A 102 -0.21 25.57 14.65
CA ALA A 102 -1.53 26.14 14.93
C ALA A 102 -2.55 25.78 13.82
N SER A 103 -2.14 25.92 12.56
CA SER A 103 -2.88 25.50 11.37
C SER A 103 -1.97 24.70 10.42
N VAL A 104 -2.59 23.84 9.60
CA VAL A 104 -1.92 23.04 8.57
C VAL A 104 -2.11 23.62 7.16
N GLU A 105 -2.98 24.62 6.98
CA GLU A 105 -3.36 25.19 5.67
C GLU A 105 -2.17 25.77 4.89
N ASN A 106 -1.26 26.45 5.59
CA ASN A 106 -0.09 27.11 5.00
C ASN A 106 1.20 26.28 5.11
N ILE A 107 1.10 24.96 5.28
CA ILE A 107 2.26 24.09 5.50
C ILE A 107 3.33 24.22 4.40
N ARG A 108 2.93 24.47 3.14
CA ARG A 108 3.86 24.66 2.01
C ARG A 108 4.67 25.94 2.08
N GLN A 109 4.23 26.93 2.87
CA GLN A 109 4.93 28.20 3.06
C GLN A 109 5.93 28.14 4.21
N ILE A 110 5.89 27.07 5.02
CA ILE A 110 6.81 26.89 6.14
C ILE A 110 8.16 26.43 5.57
N GLU A 111 9.21 27.19 5.86
CA GLU A 111 10.57 26.75 5.61
C GLU A 111 10.86 25.55 6.52
N VAL A 112 11.02 24.38 5.89
CA VAL A 112 11.24 23.11 6.59
C VAL A 112 12.67 23.10 7.15
N ASP A 113 12.80 23.17 8.48
CA ASP A 113 14.08 23.07 9.18
C ASP A 113 14.44 21.60 9.46
N ASP A 114 15.67 21.22 9.13
CA ASP A 114 16.28 19.92 9.42
C ASP A 114 16.39 19.62 10.93
N LYS A 115 16.10 20.56 11.80
CA LYS A 115 16.08 20.37 13.26
C LYS A 115 14.68 20.32 13.83
N GLU A 116 13.65 20.45 13.00
CA GLU A 116 12.25 20.46 13.44
C GLU A 116 11.49 19.22 12.94
N ILE A 117 10.51 18.79 13.73
CA ILE A 117 9.43 17.89 13.32
C ILE A 117 8.12 18.63 13.58
N TYR A 118 7.31 18.79 12.55
CA TYR A 118 6.04 19.48 12.62
C TYR A 118 4.92 18.55 13.08
N VAL A 119 4.21 18.94 14.13
CA VAL A 119 3.09 18.19 14.69
C VAL A 119 1.84 19.06 14.74
N LYS A 120 0.72 18.54 14.26
CA LYS A 120 -0.61 19.03 14.62
C LYS A 120 -1.04 18.24 15.86
N SER A 121 -1.02 18.89 17.03
CA SER A 121 -1.40 18.24 18.28
C SER A 121 -2.92 18.09 18.34
N ILE A 122 -3.40 16.85 18.29
CA ILE A 122 -4.83 16.50 18.29
C ILE A 122 -5.31 16.06 19.67
N SER A 123 -4.38 15.60 20.50
CA SER A 123 -4.64 15.28 21.90
C SER A 123 -3.80 16.13 22.84
N ASN A 124 -4.24 16.11 24.10
CA ASN A 124 -3.51 16.65 25.25
C ASN A 124 -3.42 15.54 26.31
N LEU A 125 -2.64 14.51 26.02
CA LEU A 125 -2.49 13.38 26.93
C LEU A 125 -1.68 13.79 28.16
N LYS A 126 -2.12 13.35 29.35
CA LYS A 126 -1.38 13.62 30.59
C LYS A 126 -0.15 12.74 30.65
N MET A 127 1.03 13.31 30.42
CA MET A 127 2.31 12.57 30.41
C MET A 127 2.54 11.74 31.70
N THR A 128 2.09 12.24 32.85
CA THR A 128 2.19 11.53 34.14
C THR A 128 1.39 10.23 34.21
N ARG A 129 0.43 10.02 33.30
CA ARG A 129 -0.40 8.81 33.23
C ARG A 129 0.03 7.85 32.12
N LEU A 130 0.81 8.32 31.14
CA LEU A 130 1.25 7.47 30.04
C LEU A 130 2.36 6.52 30.51
N ARG A 131 2.17 5.24 30.24
CA ARG A 131 3.16 4.19 30.47
C ARG A 131 3.38 3.44 29.17
N TYR A 132 4.64 3.28 28.78
CA TYR A 132 5.00 2.51 27.61
C TYR A 132 4.41 1.10 27.68
N GLY A 133 3.80 0.67 26.57
CA GLY A 133 3.16 -0.64 26.45
C GLY A 133 1.82 -0.79 27.19
N ARG A 134 1.28 0.28 27.80
CA ARG A 134 0.03 0.24 28.57
C ARG A 134 -0.91 1.37 28.15
N PRO A 135 -1.46 1.29 26.93
CA PRO A 135 -2.44 2.27 26.47
C PRO A 135 -3.73 2.24 27.32
N ASP A 136 -4.37 3.41 27.46
CA ASP A 136 -5.68 3.56 28.12
C ASP A 136 -6.76 4.02 27.11
N ARG A 137 -8.00 4.21 27.57
CA ARG A 137 -9.09 4.71 26.71
C ARG A 137 -8.80 6.10 26.10
N ASN A 138 -8.01 6.94 26.75
CA ASN A 138 -7.63 8.24 26.19
C ASN A 138 -6.67 8.05 25.02
N CYS A 139 -5.74 7.09 25.13
CA CYS A 139 -4.89 6.66 24.01
C CYS A 139 -5.75 6.13 22.85
N GLY A 140 -6.75 5.28 23.14
CA GLY A 140 -7.71 4.79 22.14
C GLY A 140 -8.41 5.89 21.38
N ARG A 141 -8.95 6.89 22.09
CA ARG A 141 -9.58 8.07 21.49
C ARG A 141 -8.59 8.89 20.64
N ALA A 142 -7.38 9.08 21.15
CA ALA A 142 -6.35 9.82 20.45
C ALA A 142 -5.97 9.15 19.12
N MET A 143 -5.74 7.83 19.13
CA MET A 143 -5.42 7.05 17.92
C MET A 143 -6.46 7.25 16.80
N VAL A 144 -7.75 7.19 17.13
CA VAL A 144 -8.83 7.40 16.15
C VAL A 144 -8.84 8.84 15.64
N ASN A 145 -8.73 9.82 16.55
CA ASN A 145 -8.77 11.22 16.17
C ASN A 145 -7.57 11.61 15.28
N TYR A 146 -6.39 11.03 15.49
CA TYR A 146 -5.24 11.25 14.60
C TYR A 146 -5.54 10.85 13.15
N VAL A 147 -6.24 9.74 12.95
CA VAL A 147 -6.63 9.26 11.61
C VAL A 147 -7.72 10.14 11.03
N LYS A 148 -8.75 10.51 11.81
CA LYS A 148 -9.83 11.41 11.36
C LYS A 148 -9.28 12.74 10.86
N GLU A 149 -8.45 13.39 11.66
CA GLU A 149 -7.85 14.68 11.32
C GLU A 149 -6.92 14.61 10.10
N ALA A 150 -6.16 13.51 9.97
CA ALA A 150 -5.34 13.30 8.78
C ALA A 150 -6.19 13.09 7.51
N VAL A 151 -7.31 12.38 7.61
CA VAL A 151 -8.25 12.20 6.49
C VAL A 151 -8.96 13.50 6.15
N ASP A 152 -9.33 14.31 7.14
CA ASP A 152 -9.97 15.60 6.90
C ASP A 152 -8.99 16.59 6.25
N ALA A 153 -7.72 16.60 6.68
CA ALA A 153 -6.67 17.35 5.99
C ALA A 153 -6.45 16.88 4.55
N TRP A 154 -6.59 15.58 4.27
CA TRP A 154 -6.53 15.05 2.90
C TRP A 154 -7.73 15.50 2.06
N LYS A 155 -8.95 15.44 2.61
CA LYS A 155 -10.16 15.93 1.93
C LYS A 155 -10.07 17.41 1.58
N GLN A 156 -9.38 18.20 2.40
CA GLN A 156 -9.12 19.62 2.17
C GLN A 156 -7.95 19.87 1.18
N GLY A 157 -7.29 18.83 0.67
CA GLY A 157 -6.14 18.95 -0.24
C GLY A 157 -4.85 19.42 0.44
N ILE A 158 -4.79 19.45 1.77
CA ILE A 158 -3.63 19.91 2.53
C ILE A 158 -2.51 18.87 2.51
N VAL A 159 -2.86 17.60 2.73
CA VAL A 159 -1.94 16.46 2.56
C VAL A 159 -2.33 15.65 1.34
N GLU A 160 -1.33 15.09 0.67
CA GLU A 160 -1.50 14.37 -0.60
C GLU A 160 -1.67 12.86 -0.40
N GLY A 161 -1.37 12.39 0.82
CA GLY A 161 -1.56 11.01 1.26
C GLY A 161 -1.23 10.87 2.75
N ILE A 162 -1.52 9.70 3.30
CA ILE A 162 -1.35 9.41 4.74
C ILE A 162 -0.44 8.19 4.94
N VAL A 163 0.49 8.30 5.88
CA VAL A 163 1.22 7.16 6.43
C VAL A 163 0.77 6.93 7.86
N THR A 164 0.32 5.73 8.19
CA THR A 164 -0.18 5.46 9.55
C THR A 164 0.80 4.63 10.35
N ALA A 165 1.15 5.07 11.56
CA ALA A 165 1.84 4.22 12.52
C ALA A 165 0.89 3.22 13.20
N PRO A 166 1.40 2.15 13.82
CA PRO A 166 0.57 1.08 14.40
C PRO A 166 -0.36 1.56 15.52
N ILE A 167 -1.56 0.95 15.59
CA ILE A 167 -2.58 1.20 16.61
C ILE A 167 -2.91 -0.07 17.39
N ASN A 168 -3.50 0.07 18.57
CA ASN A 168 -4.09 -1.03 19.31
C ASN A 168 -5.60 -1.10 19.07
N LYS A 169 -6.05 -2.19 18.43
CA LYS A 169 -7.46 -2.39 18.08
C LYS A 169 -8.34 -2.57 19.31
N GLU A 170 -7.89 -3.33 20.32
CA GLU A 170 -8.66 -3.59 21.53
C GLU A 170 -8.97 -2.29 22.26
N ILE A 171 -7.97 -1.44 22.42
CA ILE A 171 -8.10 -0.18 23.17
C ILE A 171 -8.96 0.85 22.43
N ILE A 172 -8.87 0.88 21.11
CA ILE A 172 -9.77 1.72 20.30
C ILE A 172 -11.23 1.27 20.48
N ASN A 173 -11.49 -0.04 20.51
CA ASN A 173 -12.81 -0.60 20.78
C ASN A 173 -13.28 -0.29 22.21
N GLU A 174 -12.42 -0.44 23.22
CA GLU A 174 -12.72 -0.08 24.61
C GLU A 174 -13.00 1.43 24.80
N ALA A 175 -12.42 2.27 23.95
CA ALA A 175 -12.67 3.71 23.91
C ALA A 175 -14.02 4.08 23.24
N GLY A 176 -14.77 3.08 22.76
CA GLY A 176 -16.10 3.24 22.15
C GLY A 176 -16.12 3.27 20.63
N TYR A 177 -14.99 3.02 19.96
CA TYR A 177 -14.88 3.06 18.50
C TYR A 177 -14.78 1.66 17.90
N ARG A 178 -15.85 1.21 17.24
CA ARG A 178 -15.94 -0.16 16.69
C ARG A 178 -15.26 -0.31 15.33
N TYR A 179 -13.95 -0.11 15.28
CA TYR A 179 -13.15 -0.31 14.07
C TYR A 179 -12.36 -1.62 14.11
N GLY A 180 -12.34 -2.34 12.98
CA GLY A 180 -11.49 -3.53 12.76
C GLY A 180 -10.00 -3.20 12.57
N GLY A 181 -9.67 -1.92 12.43
CA GLY A 181 -8.32 -1.41 12.18
C GLY A 181 -8.35 -0.14 11.33
N HIS A 182 -7.17 0.24 10.83
CA HIS A 182 -7.02 1.40 9.95
C HIS A 182 -7.79 1.26 8.65
N THR A 183 -7.79 0.07 8.04
CA THR A 183 -8.38 -0.16 6.72
C THR A 183 -9.88 0.14 6.74
N GLU A 184 -10.59 -0.39 7.74
CA GLU A 184 -12.03 -0.18 7.93
C GLU A 184 -12.33 1.28 8.28
N MET A 185 -11.51 1.89 9.13
CA MET A 185 -11.66 3.30 9.50
C MET A 185 -11.50 4.22 8.29
N LEU A 186 -10.49 3.99 7.45
CA LEU A 186 -10.27 4.78 6.24
C LEU A 186 -11.40 4.59 5.23
N ALA A 187 -11.89 3.37 5.06
CA ALA A 187 -13.01 3.11 4.16
C ALA A 187 -14.27 3.88 4.57
N GLU A 188 -14.61 3.86 5.86
CA GLU A 188 -15.73 4.64 6.39
C GLU A 188 -15.52 6.14 6.20
N LEU A 189 -14.36 6.67 6.61
CA LEU A 189 -14.07 8.10 6.53
C LEU A 189 -13.99 8.64 5.09
N THR A 190 -13.70 7.78 4.12
CA THR A 190 -13.63 8.13 2.69
C THR A 190 -14.87 7.73 1.89
N GLY A 191 -15.85 7.07 2.52
CA GLY A 191 -17.04 6.55 1.85
C GLY A 191 -16.78 5.38 0.89
N ALA A 192 -15.61 4.74 0.97
CA ALA A 192 -15.26 3.61 0.12
C ALA A 192 -16.04 2.36 0.54
N LYS A 193 -16.86 1.83 -0.38
CA LYS A 193 -17.67 0.62 -0.14
C LYS A 193 -16.87 -0.67 -0.32
N GLU A 194 -15.84 -0.63 -1.16
CA GLU A 194 -15.04 -1.81 -1.50
C GLU A 194 -13.58 -1.50 -1.32
N PHE A 195 -12.93 -2.32 -0.49
CA PHE A 195 -11.51 -2.18 -0.21
C PHE A 195 -10.89 -3.55 0.05
N THR A 196 -9.56 -3.60 -0.07
CA THR A 196 -8.78 -4.71 0.44
C THR A 196 -7.39 -4.27 0.87
N MET A 197 -6.66 -5.19 1.50
CA MET A 197 -5.29 -5.02 1.90
C MET A 197 -4.36 -5.53 0.80
N MET A 198 -3.36 -4.73 0.45
CA MET A 198 -2.25 -5.16 -0.39
C MET A 198 -0.93 -4.94 0.35
N PHE A 199 -0.07 -5.94 0.35
CA PHE A 199 1.31 -5.84 0.83
C PHE A 199 2.25 -5.64 -0.34
N VAL A 200 3.15 -4.69 -0.21
CA VAL A 200 4.15 -4.34 -1.20
C VAL A 200 5.51 -4.54 -0.57
N SER A 201 6.34 -5.35 -1.22
CA SER A 201 7.75 -5.53 -0.90
C SER A 201 8.60 -5.35 -2.16
N LYS A 202 9.93 -5.45 -2.01
CA LYS A 202 10.83 -5.46 -3.18
C LYS A 202 10.43 -6.52 -4.23
N HIS A 203 10.00 -7.68 -3.76
CA HIS A 203 9.79 -8.85 -4.62
C HIS A 203 8.34 -9.00 -5.05
N PHE A 204 7.38 -8.65 -4.17
CA PHE A 204 5.98 -8.99 -4.35
C PHE A 204 5.05 -7.79 -4.15
N LYS A 205 3.92 -7.84 -4.87
CA LYS A 205 2.68 -7.17 -4.46
C LYS A 205 1.67 -8.26 -4.22
N VAL A 206 1.04 -8.29 -3.04
CA VAL A 206 0.15 -9.37 -2.65
C VAL A 206 -1.14 -8.79 -2.10
N SER A 207 -2.25 -9.04 -2.77
CA SER A 207 -3.58 -8.66 -2.28
C SER A 207 -4.25 -9.86 -1.62
N LEU A 208 -4.99 -9.62 -0.54
CA LEU A 208 -5.61 -10.69 0.24
C LEU A 208 -7.12 -10.73 0.00
N VAL A 209 -7.67 -11.90 -0.32
CA VAL A 209 -9.12 -12.12 -0.44
C VAL A 209 -9.76 -12.08 0.94
N THR A 210 -9.17 -12.81 1.89
CA THR A 210 -9.50 -12.80 3.31
C THR A 210 -8.30 -12.35 4.15
N ILE A 211 -8.57 -11.71 5.30
CA ILE A 211 -7.55 -11.11 6.16
C ILE A 211 -7.47 -11.84 7.51
N HIS A 212 -7.80 -11.18 8.62
CA HIS A 212 -7.73 -11.74 9.98
C HIS A 212 -8.94 -12.62 10.27
N LEU A 213 -8.91 -13.88 9.85
CA LEU A 213 -9.92 -14.91 10.13
C LEU A 213 -9.27 -16.18 10.68
N PRO A 214 -9.97 -16.97 11.51
CA PRO A 214 -9.56 -18.34 11.80
C PRO A 214 -9.44 -19.15 10.50
N LEU A 215 -8.39 -19.97 10.36
CA LEU A 215 -8.13 -20.72 9.13
C LEU A 215 -9.33 -21.61 8.72
N LYS A 216 -10.00 -22.22 9.69
CA LYS A 216 -11.20 -23.04 9.49
C LYS A 216 -12.39 -22.30 8.82
N ASP A 217 -12.40 -20.96 8.88
CA ASP A 217 -13.48 -20.15 8.35
C ASP A 217 -13.16 -19.60 6.95
N VAL A 218 -11.95 -19.82 6.42
CA VAL A 218 -11.48 -19.21 5.16
C VAL A 218 -12.30 -19.70 3.97
N SER A 219 -12.48 -21.01 3.80
CA SER A 219 -13.19 -21.58 2.64
C SER A 219 -14.64 -21.09 2.54
N MET A 220 -15.32 -20.94 3.68
CA MET A 220 -16.70 -20.41 3.73
C MET A 220 -16.80 -18.91 3.42
N ARG A 221 -15.68 -18.18 3.44
CA ARG A 221 -15.64 -16.72 3.30
C ARG A 221 -15.15 -16.25 1.94
N ILE A 222 -14.55 -17.15 1.15
CA ILE A 222 -14.20 -16.86 -0.23
C ILE A 222 -15.44 -17.04 -1.13
N THR A 223 -15.61 -16.12 -2.08
CA THR A 223 -16.68 -16.16 -3.08
C THR A 223 -16.16 -15.63 -4.41
N PRO A 224 -16.75 -16.01 -5.56
CA PRO A 224 -16.34 -15.48 -6.86
C PRO A 224 -16.34 -13.95 -6.87
N GLN A 225 -17.37 -13.34 -6.30
CA GLN A 225 -17.54 -11.90 -6.26
C GLN A 225 -16.44 -11.24 -5.43
N ARG A 226 -16.06 -11.81 -4.29
CA ARG A 226 -14.98 -11.25 -3.46
C ARG A 226 -13.63 -11.37 -4.17
N ILE A 227 -13.33 -12.51 -4.79
CA ILE A 227 -12.08 -12.73 -5.53
C ILE A 227 -11.99 -11.77 -6.71
N TYR A 228 -13.06 -11.67 -7.51
CA TYR A 228 -13.14 -10.73 -8.63
C TYR A 228 -12.93 -9.28 -8.17
N LYS A 229 -13.62 -8.86 -7.10
CA LYS A 229 -13.46 -7.51 -6.55
C LYS A 229 -12.03 -7.23 -6.11
N VAL A 230 -11.40 -8.17 -5.41
CA VAL A 230 -9.99 -8.02 -5.01
C VAL A 230 -9.09 -7.89 -6.23
N GLY A 231 -9.22 -8.79 -7.22
CA GLY A 231 -8.42 -8.71 -8.44
C GLY A 231 -8.64 -7.41 -9.21
N LEU A 232 -9.89 -6.92 -9.32
CA LEU A 232 -10.23 -5.65 -9.95
C LEU A 232 -9.61 -4.45 -9.21
N LEU A 233 -9.71 -4.42 -7.88
CA LEU A 233 -9.10 -3.37 -7.06
C LEU A 233 -7.57 -3.38 -7.20
N SER A 234 -6.95 -4.56 -7.20
CA SER A 234 -5.51 -4.71 -7.42
C SER A 234 -5.11 -4.20 -8.80
N TRP A 235 -5.83 -4.61 -9.85
CA TRP A 235 -5.60 -4.16 -11.22
C TRP A 235 -5.66 -2.64 -11.33
N LYS A 236 -6.73 -2.02 -10.83
CA LYS A 236 -6.92 -0.55 -10.83
C LYS A 236 -5.77 0.14 -10.11
N THR A 237 -5.42 -0.36 -8.93
CA THR A 237 -4.33 0.20 -8.11
C THR A 237 -2.99 0.16 -8.85
N LEU A 238 -2.66 -0.96 -9.49
CA LEU A 238 -1.40 -1.10 -10.22
C LEU A 238 -1.32 -0.15 -11.42
N ARG A 239 -2.45 0.09 -12.10
CA ARG A 239 -2.52 1.09 -13.18
C ARG A 239 -2.36 2.51 -12.64
N GLU A 240 -3.11 2.86 -11.61
CA GLU A 240 -3.23 4.23 -11.10
C GLU A 240 -2.02 4.69 -10.29
N PHE A 241 -1.46 3.82 -9.44
CA PHE A 241 -0.43 4.20 -8.47
C PHE A 241 0.93 3.57 -8.74
N PHE A 242 1.00 2.55 -9.62
CA PHE A 242 2.26 1.90 -9.99
C PHE A 242 2.65 2.11 -11.47
N GLY A 243 1.77 2.73 -12.27
CA GLY A 243 2.04 3.04 -13.67
C GLY A 243 2.14 1.81 -14.58
N ILE A 244 1.65 0.66 -14.13
CA ILE A 244 1.67 -0.59 -14.90
C ILE A 244 0.45 -0.59 -15.81
N LYS A 245 0.62 -0.30 -17.10
CA LYS A 245 -0.50 -0.15 -18.05
C LYS A 245 -1.37 -1.41 -18.18
N ASN A 246 -0.72 -2.58 -18.27
CA ASN A 246 -1.38 -3.88 -18.40
C ASN A 246 -0.88 -4.83 -17.30
N PRO A 247 -1.40 -4.71 -16.05
CA PRO A 247 -0.96 -5.56 -14.94
C PRO A 247 -1.31 -7.03 -15.15
N ARG A 248 -0.32 -7.90 -14.92
CA ARG A 248 -0.49 -9.36 -14.87
C ARG A 248 -0.80 -9.81 -13.45
N ILE A 249 -1.91 -10.51 -13.27
CA ILE A 249 -2.42 -10.94 -11.96
C ILE A 249 -2.32 -12.45 -11.86
N GLY A 250 -1.54 -12.93 -10.89
CA GLY A 250 -1.58 -14.34 -10.50
C GLY A 250 -2.60 -14.56 -9.39
N VAL A 251 -3.52 -15.50 -9.56
CA VAL A 251 -4.57 -15.82 -8.57
C VAL A 251 -4.27 -17.19 -7.99
N CYS A 252 -4.00 -17.26 -6.69
CA CYS A 252 -3.72 -18.54 -6.02
C CYS A 252 -4.97 -19.42 -5.94
N GLY A 253 -4.79 -20.74 -5.97
CA GLY A 253 -5.73 -21.69 -5.40
C GLY A 253 -5.88 -21.48 -3.88
N ILE A 254 -6.95 -22.00 -3.29
CA ILE A 254 -7.08 -22.10 -1.83
C ILE A 254 -6.50 -23.44 -1.35
N ASN A 255 -6.71 -24.50 -2.11
CA ASN A 255 -6.28 -25.85 -1.80
C ASN A 255 -4.84 -26.10 -2.30
N PRO A 256 -4.12 -27.07 -1.69
CA PRO A 256 -2.87 -27.59 -2.25
C PRO A 256 -3.08 -28.01 -3.71
N HIS A 257 -2.06 -27.79 -4.55
CA HIS A 257 -2.14 -28.14 -5.98
C HIS A 257 -3.30 -27.49 -6.74
N ALA A 258 -3.89 -26.41 -6.20
CA ALA A 258 -5.10 -25.79 -6.74
C ALA A 258 -6.23 -26.81 -6.95
N GLY A 259 -6.44 -27.68 -5.96
CA GLY A 259 -7.54 -28.65 -5.92
C GLY A 259 -7.28 -29.96 -6.67
N GLU A 260 -6.21 -30.07 -7.46
CA GLU A 260 -5.83 -31.29 -8.22
C GLU A 260 -7.03 -31.89 -8.99
N GLY A 261 -7.68 -31.07 -9.83
CA GLY A 261 -8.85 -31.48 -10.61
C GLY A 261 -10.10 -31.80 -9.78
N GLY A 262 -10.17 -31.35 -8.53
CA GLY A 262 -11.26 -31.61 -7.58
C GLY A 262 -10.92 -32.65 -6.51
N MET A 263 -9.77 -33.33 -6.61
CA MET A 263 -9.36 -34.33 -5.62
C MET A 263 -9.11 -33.74 -4.23
N PHE A 264 -8.68 -32.49 -4.15
CA PHE A 264 -8.38 -31.78 -2.90
C PHE A 264 -9.38 -30.67 -2.56
N GLY A 265 -10.56 -30.70 -3.18
CA GLY A 265 -11.62 -29.71 -2.97
C GLY A 265 -12.08 -29.08 -4.28
N ASP A 266 -13.31 -28.57 -4.27
CA ASP A 266 -13.98 -27.99 -5.44
C ASP A 266 -13.97 -26.45 -5.43
N GLU A 267 -13.43 -25.82 -4.39
CA GLU A 267 -13.42 -24.35 -4.25
C GLU A 267 -12.73 -23.64 -5.43
N GLU A 268 -11.70 -24.24 -6.02
CA GLU A 268 -11.08 -23.72 -7.24
C GLU A 268 -12.08 -23.61 -8.39
N LYS A 269 -12.86 -24.67 -8.62
CA LYS A 269 -13.85 -24.75 -9.69
C LYS A 269 -15.04 -23.84 -9.42
N ASP A 270 -15.53 -23.84 -8.18
CA ASP A 270 -16.79 -23.18 -7.82
C ASP A 270 -16.61 -21.71 -7.49
N MET A 271 -15.47 -21.33 -6.92
CA MET A 271 -15.23 -19.96 -6.41
C MET A 271 -14.18 -19.20 -7.23
N ILE A 272 -13.03 -19.84 -7.53
CA ILE A 272 -11.86 -19.12 -8.07
C ILE A 272 -11.90 -19.00 -9.59
N TYR A 273 -12.16 -20.09 -10.31
CA TYR A 273 -12.23 -20.10 -11.77
C TYR A 273 -13.26 -19.10 -12.33
N PRO A 274 -14.50 -19.00 -11.79
CA PRO A 274 -15.48 -18.03 -12.26
C PRO A 274 -15.01 -16.58 -12.09
N ALA A 275 -14.28 -16.27 -11.00
CA ALA A 275 -13.71 -14.95 -10.78
C ALA A 275 -12.62 -14.60 -11.80
N ILE A 276 -11.77 -15.57 -12.14
CA ILE A 276 -10.71 -15.40 -13.15
C ILE A 276 -11.31 -15.19 -14.54
N VAL A 277 -12.30 -16.00 -14.92
CA VAL A 277 -13.03 -15.84 -16.18
C VAL A 277 -13.70 -14.46 -16.24
N SER A 278 -14.32 -14.02 -15.15
CA SER A 278 -14.95 -12.69 -15.06
C SER A 278 -13.94 -11.55 -15.23
N MET A 279 -12.74 -11.67 -14.65
CA MET A 279 -11.65 -10.70 -14.86
C MET A 279 -11.18 -10.69 -16.32
N ARG A 280 -10.97 -11.86 -16.93
CA ARG A 280 -10.55 -11.97 -18.34
C ARG A 280 -11.59 -11.41 -19.30
N ALA A 281 -12.87 -11.59 -19.02
CA ALA A 281 -13.97 -11.09 -19.84
C ALA A 281 -13.96 -9.55 -20.00
N ILE A 282 -13.39 -8.82 -19.04
CA ILE A 282 -13.23 -7.36 -19.10
C ILE A 282 -11.79 -6.94 -19.48
N GLY A 283 -10.98 -7.85 -20.00
CA GLY A 283 -9.63 -7.57 -20.48
C GLY A 283 -8.53 -7.51 -19.42
N ILE A 284 -8.76 -8.04 -18.21
CA ILE A 284 -7.71 -8.17 -17.19
C ILE A 284 -6.89 -9.43 -17.48
N ASP A 285 -5.57 -9.28 -17.56
CA ASP A 285 -4.63 -10.40 -17.67
C ASP A 285 -4.48 -11.10 -16.32
N ALA A 286 -5.42 -12.01 -16.04
CA ALA A 286 -5.44 -12.84 -14.84
C ALA A 286 -5.10 -14.30 -15.18
N GLU A 287 -4.21 -14.91 -14.41
CA GLU A 287 -3.85 -16.32 -14.51
C GLU A 287 -4.08 -17.07 -13.20
N GLY A 288 -4.63 -18.27 -13.28
CA GLY A 288 -4.85 -19.16 -12.16
C GLY A 288 -6.03 -20.11 -12.40
N PRO A 289 -6.48 -20.84 -11.36
CA PRO A 289 -5.89 -20.88 -10.03
C PRO A 289 -4.47 -21.46 -10.06
N LEU A 290 -3.52 -20.76 -9.45
CA LEU A 290 -2.12 -21.17 -9.35
C LEU A 290 -1.92 -22.02 -8.10
N SER A 291 -1.18 -23.14 -8.20
CA SER A 291 -0.84 -23.89 -6.99
C SER A 291 -0.07 -22.99 -6.00
N PRO A 292 -0.50 -22.87 -4.74
CA PRO A 292 0.06 -21.88 -3.79
C PRO A 292 1.58 -21.99 -3.58
N ASP A 293 2.12 -23.20 -3.60
CA ASP A 293 3.55 -23.49 -3.44
C ASP A 293 4.41 -23.01 -4.64
N THR A 294 3.84 -23.02 -5.85
CA THR A 294 4.52 -22.56 -7.07
C THR A 294 4.23 -21.09 -7.40
N ALA A 295 3.08 -20.56 -6.97
CA ALA A 295 2.63 -19.20 -7.29
C ALA A 295 3.66 -18.13 -6.91
N PHE A 296 4.23 -18.23 -5.71
CA PHE A 296 5.22 -17.25 -5.23
C PHE A 296 6.60 -17.41 -5.86
N TRP A 297 6.96 -18.62 -6.30
CA TRP A 297 8.16 -18.84 -7.10
C TRP A 297 8.03 -18.17 -8.47
N ARG A 298 6.90 -18.37 -9.16
CA ARG A 298 6.58 -17.70 -10.44
C ARG A 298 6.53 -16.17 -10.29
N ALA A 299 5.91 -15.68 -9.21
CA ALA A 299 5.90 -14.25 -8.89
C ALA A 299 7.30 -13.68 -8.64
N TYR A 300 8.17 -14.43 -7.96
CA TYR A 300 9.55 -14.04 -7.72
C TYR A 300 10.32 -13.88 -9.05
N ASN A 301 10.07 -14.79 -10.00
CA ASN A 301 10.57 -14.76 -11.37
C ASN A 301 9.85 -13.75 -12.30
N LYS A 302 9.05 -12.83 -11.73
CA LYS A 302 8.43 -11.70 -12.45
C LYS A 302 7.42 -12.09 -13.53
N GLU A 303 6.79 -13.25 -13.39
CA GLU A 303 5.66 -13.64 -14.24
C GLU A 303 4.40 -12.81 -13.95
N PHE A 304 4.25 -12.34 -12.70
CA PHE A 304 3.10 -11.55 -12.26
C PHE A 304 3.53 -10.24 -11.61
N ASP A 305 2.70 -9.20 -11.79
CA ASP A 305 2.89 -7.89 -11.16
C ASP A 305 2.27 -7.81 -9.76
N VAL A 306 1.23 -8.63 -9.53
CA VAL A 306 0.53 -8.82 -8.26
C VAL A 306 0.02 -10.26 -8.12
N ILE A 307 0.06 -10.78 -6.90
CA ILE A 307 -0.57 -12.04 -6.51
C ILE A 307 -1.84 -11.75 -5.70
N VAL A 308 -2.94 -12.43 -6.02
CA VAL A 308 -4.16 -12.48 -5.21
C VAL A 308 -4.13 -13.78 -4.41
N ALA A 309 -3.85 -13.66 -3.11
CA ALA A 309 -3.83 -14.78 -2.17
C ALA A 309 -5.19 -14.93 -1.47
N MET A 310 -5.62 -16.17 -1.26
CA MET A 310 -6.92 -16.50 -0.70
C MET A 310 -7.02 -16.16 0.79
N TYR A 311 -5.91 -16.29 1.53
CA TYR A 311 -5.85 -16.00 2.96
C TYR A 311 -4.52 -15.38 3.39
N HIS A 312 -4.50 -14.84 4.61
CA HIS A 312 -3.40 -14.03 5.15
C HIS A 312 -2.05 -14.73 5.08
N ASP A 313 -1.93 -15.93 5.67
CA ASP A 313 -0.64 -16.61 5.79
C ASP A 313 -0.11 -17.12 4.44
N GLN A 314 -1.01 -17.47 3.50
CA GLN A 314 -0.65 -17.80 2.12
C GLN A 314 0.15 -16.67 1.46
N GLY A 315 -0.29 -15.43 1.70
CA GLY A 315 0.33 -14.25 1.11
C GLY A 315 1.52 -13.70 1.89
N LEU A 316 1.47 -13.77 3.22
CA LEU A 316 2.41 -13.06 4.08
C LEU A 316 3.66 -13.87 4.39
N ILE A 317 3.58 -15.20 4.46
CA ILE A 317 4.78 -16.03 4.68
C ILE A 317 5.85 -15.72 3.61
N PRO A 318 5.55 -15.74 2.30
CA PRO A 318 6.55 -15.43 1.27
C PRO A 318 7.08 -13.99 1.35
N VAL A 319 6.20 -13.03 1.61
CA VAL A 319 6.57 -11.60 1.74
C VAL A 319 7.54 -11.41 2.90
N LYS A 320 7.21 -11.96 4.06
CA LYS A 320 7.98 -11.83 5.30
C LYS A 320 9.29 -12.62 5.24
N LEU A 321 9.32 -13.76 4.53
CA LEU A 321 10.54 -14.54 4.34
C LEU A 321 11.61 -13.77 3.56
N LEU A 322 11.22 -13.01 2.53
CA LEU A 322 12.17 -12.29 1.67
C LEU A 322 12.41 -10.84 2.07
N ASP A 323 11.45 -10.17 2.71
CA ASP A 323 11.55 -8.73 2.96
C ASP A 323 10.72 -8.29 4.18
N PHE A 324 11.02 -8.88 5.35
CA PHE A 324 10.29 -8.64 6.60
C PHE A 324 10.21 -7.15 6.98
N ASP A 325 11.36 -6.47 6.93
CA ASP A 325 11.57 -5.14 7.49
C ASP A 325 11.06 -4.01 6.58
N ASN A 326 10.96 -4.24 5.27
CA ASN A 326 10.60 -3.21 4.29
C ASN A 326 9.22 -3.44 3.65
N ALA A 327 8.53 -4.54 3.98
CA ALA A 327 7.16 -4.73 3.55
C ALA A 327 6.26 -3.59 4.05
N VAL A 328 5.44 -3.07 3.14
CA VAL A 328 4.49 -1.98 3.40
C VAL A 328 3.08 -2.48 3.10
N ASN A 329 2.17 -2.18 4.02
CA ASN A 329 0.75 -2.39 3.83
C ASN A 329 0.14 -1.15 3.18
N ILE A 330 -0.60 -1.34 2.09
CA ILE A 330 -1.44 -0.33 1.48
C ILE A 330 -2.91 -0.76 1.50
N THR A 331 -3.80 0.23 1.64
CA THR A 331 -5.24 0.00 1.53
C THR A 331 -5.66 0.32 0.10
N VAL A 332 -6.14 -0.67 -0.65
CA VAL A 332 -6.60 -0.49 -2.04
C VAL A 332 -8.11 -0.36 -2.10
N GLY A 333 -8.61 0.43 -3.03
CA GLY A 333 -10.04 0.73 -3.19
C GLY A 333 -10.54 1.96 -2.43
N VAL A 334 -9.68 2.58 -1.59
CA VAL A 334 -9.92 3.91 -1.04
C VAL A 334 -9.31 4.97 -1.97
N PRO A 335 -9.90 6.18 -2.05
CA PRO A 335 -9.42 7.25 -2.94
C PRO A 335 -8.10 7.90 -2.46
N ILE A 336 -7.77 7.73 -1.18
CA ILE A 336 -6.56 8.29 -0.57
C ILE A 336 -5.38 7.34 -0.72
N VAL A 337 -4.21 7.86 -1.07
CA VAL A 337 -2.95 7.10 -0.93
C VAL A 337 -2.69 6.90 0.56
N ARG A 338 -2.86 5.67 1.04
CA ARG A 338 -2.49 5.29 2.40
C ARG A 338 -1.51 4.14 2.42
N THR A 339 -0.39 4.35 3.12
CA THR A 339 0.62 3.32 3.40
C THR A 339 0.80 3.14 4.91
N SER A 340 1.38 2.00 5.31
CA SER A 340 1.59 1.66 6.70
C SER A 340 2.76 0.67 6.82
N PRO A 341 3.57 0.79 7.88
CA PRO A 341 4.50 -0.28 8.25
C PRO A 341 3.78 -1.62 8.44
N ALA A 342 4.48 -2.72 8.17
CA ALA A 342 3.95 -4.08 8.31
C ALA A 342 4.26 -4.71 9.70
N HIS A 343 4.42 -3.89 10.74
CA HIS A 343 4.64 -4.30 12.12
C HIS A 343 3.57 -3.74 13.06
N GLY A 344 3.43 -4.33 14.25
CA GLY A 344 2.52 -3.87 15.30
C GLY A 344 3.09 -2.76 16.18
N THR A 345 2.40 -2.49 17.30
CA THR A 345 2.78 -1.48 18.31
C THR A 345 4.04 -1.84 19.11
N ALA A 346 4.43 -3.12 19.10
CA ALA A 346 5.68 -3.65 19.66
C ALA A 346 5.95 -3.22 21.11
N TYR A 347 4.98 -3.47 22.01
CA TYR A 347 5.06 -3.11 23.43
C TYR A 347 6.23 -3.74 24.20
N ASN A 348 6.80 -4.83 23.67
CA ASN A 348 7.96 -5.49 24.23
C ASN A 348 9.28 -4.70 24.05
N ILE A 349 9.33 -3.73 23.13
CA ILE A 349 10.55 -2.96 22.83
C ILE A 349 10.40 -1.44 22.99
N VAL A 350 9.19 -0.92 23.13
CA VAL A 350 8.95 0.52 23.29
C VAL A 350 9.73 1.11 24.47
N GLY A 351 10.28 2.31 24.28
CA GLY A 351 11.08 3.02 25.28
C GLY A 351 12.51 2.50 25.43
N LYS A 352 12.90 1.43 24.70
CA LYS A 352 14.28 0.90 24.71
C LYS A 352 15.19 1.54 23.65
N GLY A 353 14.63 2.31 22.72
CA GLY A 353 15.39 2.95 21.64
C GLY A 353 15.88 2.01 20.54
N ILE A 354 15.41 0.76 20.51
CA ILE A 354 15.84 -0.27 19.56
C ILE A 354 14.85 -0.49 18.40
N ALA A 355 13.76 0.27 18.31
CA ALA A 355 12.83 0.11 17.19
C ALA A 355 13.49 0.55 15.87
N ASP A 356 13.37 -0.30 14.85
CA ASP A 356 13.90 -0.05 13.51
C ASP A 356 12.92 0.82 12.69
N PRO A 357 13.34 2.00 12.20
CA PRO A 357 12.48 2.87 11.40
C PRO A 357 12.32 2.41 9.94
N SER A 358 13.00 1.35 9.48
CA SER A 358 13.06 0.97 8.06
C SER A 358 11.70 0.75 7.40
N SER A 359 10.75 0.12 8.10
CA SER A 359 9.39 -0.09 7.58
C SER A 359 8.61 1.22 7.46
N MET A 360 8.79 2.16 8.41
CA MET A 360 8.19 3.51 8.34
C MET A 360 8.79 4.33 7.21
N LYS A 361 10.11 4.32 7.05
CA LYS A 361 10.80 4.95 5.90
C LYS A 361 10.31 4.37 4.57
N SER A 362 10.15 3.05 4.49
CA SER A 362 9.62 2.37 3.31
C SER A 362 8.18 2.78 3.02
N ALA A 363 7.32 2.89 4.05
CA ALA A 363 5.95 3.33 3.91
C ALA A 363 5.85 4.79 3.40
N ILE A 364 6.68 5.70 3.93
CA ILE A 364 6.75 7.09 3.46
C ILE A 364 7.22 7.14 2.00
N ASN A 365 8.31 6.44 1.67
CA ASN A 365 8.82 6.41 0.31
C ASN A 365 7.80 5.87 -0.69
N LEU A 366 7.09 4.79 -0.34
CA LEU A 366 6.06 4.23 -1.21
C LEU A 366 4.89 5.20 -1.41
N ALA A 367 4.46 5.90 -0.35
CA ALA A 367 3.40 6.89 -0.47
C ALA A 367 3.79 8.01 -1.46
N VAL A 368 5.01 8.53 -1.33
CA VAL A 368 5.58 9.53 -2.25
C VAL A 368 5.59 9.01 -3.68
N ASP A 369 6.14 7.81 -3.89
CA ASP A 369 6.26 7.22 -5.22
C ASP A 369 4.87 7.03 -5.87
N MET A 370 3.89 6.51 -5.12
CA MET A 370 2.51 6.32 -5.59
C MET A 370 1.84 7.65 -5.97
N ILE A 371 2.03 8.70 -5.17
CA ILE A 371 1.48 10.04 -5.43
C ILE A 371 2.10 10.64 -6.69
N LEU A 372 3.43 10.55 -6.83
CA LEU A 372 4.14 11.07 -8.00
C LEU A 372 3.70 10.36 -9.28
N VAL A 373 3.58 9.03 -9.25
CA VAL A 373 3.06 8.25 -10.38
C VAL A 373 1.64 8.69 -10.73
N LYS A 374 0.75 8.81 -9.74
CA LYS A 374 -0.62 9.27 -9.98
C LYS A 374 -0.65 10.64 -10.64
N LYS A 375 0.09 11.62 -10.11
CA LYS A 375 0.19 12.96 -10.71
C LYS A 375 0.71 12.93 -12.14
N GLN A 376 1.71 12.09 -12.42
CA GLN A 376 2.24 11.95 -13.77
C GLN A 376 1.16 11.41 -14.72
N ILE A 377 0.45 10.36 -14.32
CA ILE A 377 -0.63 9.75 -15.12
C ILE A 377 -1.76 10.74 -15.35
N ASP A 378 -2.18 11.46 -14.30
CA ASP A 378 -3.26 12.45 -14.39
C ASP A 378 -2.85 13.62 -15.30
N SER A 379 -1.59 14.07 -15.25
CA SER A 379 -1.04 15.08 -16.18
C SER A 379 -0.98 14.58 -17.63
N GLU A 380 -0.60 13.32 -17.86
CA GLU A 380 -0.57 12.71 -19.19
C GLU A 380 -1.99 12.60 -19.78
N ARG A 381 -2.97 12.19 -18.98
CA ARG A 381 -4.39 12.12 -19.37
C ARG A 381 -4.97 13.48 -19.72
N GLN A 382 -4.69 14.51 -18.91
CA GLN A 382 -5.16 15.87 -19.19
C GLN A 382 -4.60 16.37 -20.55
N LYS A 383 -3.30 16.17 -20.79
CA LYS A 383 -2.67 16.55 -22.07
C LYS A 383 -3.25 15.81 -23.27
N GLU A 384 -3.66 14.55 -23.10
CA GLU A 384 -4.32 13.77 -24.15
C GLU A 384 -5.73 14.32 -24.45
N GLN A 385 -6.51 14.60 -23.40
CA GLN A 385 -7.83 15.23 -23.53
C GLN A 385 -7.76 16.62 -24.19
N ASP A 386 -6.80 17.46 -23.78
CA ASP A 386 -6.61 18.80 -24.36
C ASP A 386 -6.24 18.71 -25.86
N ARG A 387 -5.44 17.70 -26.24
CA ARG A 387 -5.08 17.47 -27.65
C ARG A 387 -6.27 17.00 -28.48
N ASP A 388 -7.08 16.11 -27.95
CA ASP A 388 -8.25 15.61 -28.66
C ASP A 388 -9.34 16.69 -28.79
N MET A 389 -9.54 17.50 -27.75
CA MET A 389 -10.42 18.68 -27.82
C MET A 389 -9.94 19.67 -28.88
N LYS A 390 -8.63 19.94 -28.95
CA LYS A 390 -8.05 20.81 -29.99
C LYS A 390 -8.27 20.25 -31.41
N LYS A 391 -8.17 18.93 -31.62
CA LYS A 391 -8.48 18.32 -32.92
C LYS A 391 -9.94 18.52 -33.31
N VAL A 392 -10.87 18.39 -32.35
CA VAL A 392 -12.29 18.64 -32.57
C VAL A 392 -12.53 20.10 -32.94
N GLU A 393 -11.92 21.05 -32.23
CA GLU A 393 -12.00 22.48 -32.58
C GLU A 393 -11.44 22.80 -33.97
N ASP A 394 -10.31 22.18 -34.35
CA ASP A 394 -9.69 22.35 -35.66
C ASP A 394 -10.59 21.78 -36.78
N GLU A 395 -11.27 20.65 -36.56
CA GLU A 395 -12.28 20.08 -37.47
C GLU A 395 -13.51 21.00 -37.61
N ILE A 396 -14.06 21.50 -36.50
CA ILE A 396 -15.19 22.45 -36.51
C ILE A 396 -14.85 23.70 -37.34
N LYS A 397 -13.66 24.27 -37.12
CA LYS A 397 -13.16 25.42 -37.91
C LYS A 397 -12.98 25.08 -39.38
N ARG A 398 -12.48 23.88 -39.69
CA ARG A 398 -12.24 23.43 -41.07
C ARG A 398 -13.54 23.34 -41.88
N TYR A 399 -14.60 22.86 -41.26
CA TYR A 399 -15.90 22.68 -41.92
C TYR A 399 -16.87 23.86 -41.73
N ARG A 400 -16.46 24.92 -41.02
CA ARG A 400 -17.28 26.11 -40.71
C ARG A 400 -18.61 25.76 -40.03
N ILE A 401 -18.63 24.69 -39.26
CA ILE A 401 -19.80 24.27 -38.48
C ILE A 401 -19.89 25.22 -37.28
N SER A 402 -21.07 25.78 -37.02
CA SER A 402 -21.29 26.64 -35.85
C SER A 402 -21.34 25.83 -34.55
N GLU A 403 -21.01 26.43 -33.40
CA GLU A 403 -21.10 25.73 -32.11
C GLU A 403 -22.53 25.25 -31.79
N GLU A 404 -23.55 25.92 -32.34
CA GLU A 404 -24.97 25.54 -32.20
C GLU A 404 -25.28 24.25 -32.98
N GLU A 405 -24.78 24.10 -34.19
CA GLU A 405 -24.95 22.89 -35.02
C GLU A 405 -24.25 21.67 -34.41
N VAL A 406 -23.09 21.84 -33.78
CA VAL A 406 -22.40 20.75 -33.08
C VAL A 406 -23.16 20.31 -31.83
N ARG A 407 -23.78 21.26 -31.10
CA ARG A 407 -24.59 20.95 -29.91
C ARG A 407 -25.89 20.24 -30.26
N GLU A 408 -26.54 20.58 -31.37
CA GLU A 408 -27.70 19.83 -31.86
C GLU A 408 -27.32 18.36 -32.15
N PHE A 409 -26.18 18.10 -32.79
CA PHE A 409 -25.75 16.73 -33.13
C PHE A 409 -25.36 15.84 -31.95
N ILE A 410 -24.84 16.41 -30.86
CA ILE A 410 -24.35 15.63 -29.70
C ILE A 410 -25.46 15.32 -28.70
N TYR A 411 -26.51 16.15 -28.65
CA TYR A 411 -27.59 16.06 -27.65
C TYR A 411 -28.94 15.56 -28.18
N THR A 412 -29.07 15.28 -29.49
CA THR A 412 -30.07 14.34 -30.04
C THR A 412 -29.52 12.93 -30.10
#